data_AF-A0AA48GQR3-F1
#
_entry.id   AF-A0AA48GQR3-F1
#
_cell.length_a   1.000
_cell.length_b   1.000
_cell.length_c   1.000
_cell.angle_alpha   90.00
_cell.angle_beta   90.00
_cell.angle_gamma   90.00
#
_symmetry.space_group_name_H-M   'P 1'
#
loop_
_entity.id
_entity.type
_entity.pdbx_description
1 polymer ?
#
loop_
_entity_poly.entity_id
_entity_poly.type
_entity_poly.pdbx_seq_one_letter_code
_entity_poly.pdbx_strand_id
1 'polypeptide(L)'
;MFLKNVWIPAIAGMALIVGCDSKPADTIPKTAPMAAKEPHELLAHLKYIAVRKDFADIPVIAPQDLAGLYGNAWWFHNHAGQMDLTLTAEEIKALGADEAVTLGYLAPGVSMAGMQAAMDKLSAKQIPSLPDAMQGVDLLKVDKLPGEKENPKAFATMNGPLLRPMYNAGIYRLLKGVPAELWSEVALMKATPNPKNSLETAMVLGFQGKPIIELTARQKADKTYGIIYIHYLVQPKALAKAVPPAK
;
A
#
# COMPACT_ATOMS: atom_id res chain seq x y z
N MET A 1 26.11 11.32 -62.21
CA MET A 1 27.37 10.72 -61.73
C MET A 1 27.23 10.51 -60.22
N PHE A 2 27.14 9.24 -59.83
CA PHE A 2 27.13 8.63 -58.49
C PHE A 2 26.07 9.01 -57.44
N LEU A 3 25.02 8.16 -57.42
CA LEU A 3 24.32 7.69 -56.22
C LEU A 3 25.29 7.10 -55.19
N LYS A 4 25.04 7.36 -53.90
CA LYS A 4 25.33 6.38 -52.82
C LYS A 4 24.13 6.30 -51.87
N ASN A 5 23.42 5.19 -52.01
CA ASN A 5 22.42 4.67 -51.08
C ASN A 5 23.09 4.41 -49.72
N VAL A 6 22.52 4.93 -48.64
CA VAL A 6 22.76 4.40 -47.29
C VAL A 6 21.51 3.64 -46.87
N TRP A 7 21.70 2.33 -46.83
CA TRP A 7 20.76 1.30 -46.43
C TRP A 7 20.80 1.24 -44.89
N ILE A 8 19.71 1.61 -44.22
CA ILE A 8 19.54 1.34 -42.78
C ILE A 8 18.60 0.13 -42.68
N PRO A 9 19.08 -1.03 -42.19
CA PRO A 9 18.22 -2.19 -42.03
C PRO A 9 17.19 -1.90 -40.93
N ALA A 10 15.91 -2.00 -41.30
CA ALA A 10 14.81 -2.07 -40.37
C ALA A 10 14.94 -3.37 -39.56
N ILE A 11 15.37 -3.26 -38.30
CA ILE A 11 15.32 -4.37 -37.35
C ILE A 11 13.86 -4.50 -36.91
N ALA A 12 13.13 -5.37 -37.59
CA ALA A 12 11.86 -5.92 -37.14
C ALA A 12 12.13 -6.83 -35.94
N GLY A 13 12.13 -6.24 -34.73
CA GLY A 13 12.22 -6.96 -33.46
C GLY A 13 10.87 -7.49 -33.05
N MET A 14 10.67 -8.79 -33.29
CA MET A 14 9.55 -9.67 -32.92
C MET A 14 8.60 -9.13 -31.83
N ALA A 15 7.41 -8.71 -32.26
CA ALA A 15 6.23 -8.78 -31.41
C ALA A 15 5.89 -10.27 -31.21
N LEU A 16 6.11 -10.78 -29.99
CA LEU A 16 5.53 -12.05 -29.55
C LEU A 16 4.01 -11.86 -29.47
N ILE A 17 3.33 -12.08 -30.59
CA ILE A 17 1.88 -12.25 -30.63
C ILE A 17 1.61 -13.66 -30.09
N VAL A 18 1.43 -13.77 -28.78
CA VAL A 18 0.79 -14.94 -28.19
C VAL A 18 -0.67 -14.93 -28.65
N GLY A 19 -1.08 -16.04 -29.26
CA GLY A 19 -2.31 -16.20 -30.03
C GLY A 19 -3.62 -15.96 -29.27
N CYS A 20 -4.67 -15.85 -30.09
CA CYS A 20 -6.02 -15.40 -29.79
C CYS A 20 -6.84 -16.27 -28.81
N ASP A 21 -7.85 -15.58 -28.25
CA ASP A 21 -9.07 -16.04 -27.58
C ASP A 21 -8.96 -16.62 -26.17
N SER A 22 -9.19 -15.77 -25.15
CA SER A 22 -10.47 -15.74 -24.39
C SER A 22 -10.28 -15.12 -22.99
N LYS A 23 -10.84 -13.91 -22.81
CA LYS A 23 -10.80 -13.08 -21.58
C LYS A 23 -9.37 -12.65 -21.16
N PRO A 24 -9.20 -11.48 -20.52
CA PRO A 24 -7.96 -11.24 -19.78
C PRO A 24 -7.82 -12.40 -18.79
N ALA A 25 -6.75 -13.20 -18.92
CA ALA A 25 -6.45 -14.22 -17.94
C ALA A 25 -6.46 -13.55 -16.56
N ASP A 26 -7.09 -14.17 -15.55
CA ASP A 26 -7.09 -13.65 -14.19
C ASP A 26 -5.63 -13.47 -13.74
N THR A 27 -5.14 -12.23 -13.78
CA THR A 27 -3.75 -11.90 -13.46
C THR A 27 -3.52 -11.87 -11.95
N ILE A 28 -4.57 -12.13 -11.16
CA ILE A 28 -4.54 -12.17 -9.72
C ILE A 28 -4.28 -13.62 -9.28
N PRO A 29 -3.19 -13.89 -8.55
CA PRO A 29 -2.91 -15.23 -8.06
C PRO A 29 -4.10 -15.85 -7.30
N LYS A 30 -4.29 -17.15 -7.48
CA LYS A 30 -5.32 -17.93 -6.76
C LYS A 30 -4.82 -18.46 -5.41
N THR A 31 -3.52 -18.58 -5.26
CA THR A 31 -2.82 -19.03 -4.06
C THR A 31 -1.71 -18.04 -3.73
N ALA A 32 -1.25 -18.06 -2.48
CA ALA A 32 -0.15 -17.22 -2.02
C ALA A 32 1.07 -17.39 -2.95
N PRO A 33 1.63 -16.28 -3.48
CA PRO A 33 2.84 -16.33 -4.28
C PRO A 33 4.03 -16.81 -3.46
N MET A 34 5.03 -17.37 -4.13
CA MET A 34 6.32 -17.64 -3.49
C MET A 34 7.06 -16.34 -3.22
N ALA A 35 7.89 -16.33 -2.17
CA ALA A 35 8.66 -15.16 -1.79
C ALA A 35 9.47 -14.58 -2.98
N ALA A 36 9.20 -13.32 -3.29
CA ALA A 36 9.79 -12.60 -4.42
C ALA A 36 11.32 -12.63 -4.40
N LYS A 37 11.94 -13.21 -5.42
CA LYS A 37 13.39 -13.22 -5.67
C LYS A 37 13.83 -12.04 -6.54
N GLU A 38 12.90 -11.40 -7.23
CA GLU A 38 13.12 -10.18 -8.00
C GLU A 38 12.11 -9.08 -7.59
N PRO A 39 12.43 -7.78 -7.71
CA PRO A 39 11.53 -6.71 -7.28
C PRO A 39 10.16 -6.78 -7.94
N HIS A 40 10.10 -7.09 -9.25
CA HIS A 40 8.86 -7.10 -10.02
C HIS A 40 7.87 -8.18 -9.59
N GLU A 41 8.35 -9.27 -8.96
CA GLU A 41 7.52 -10.37 -8.47
C GLU A 41 6.64 -9.94 -7.28
N LEU A 42 7.02 -8.87 -6.57
CA LEU A 42 6.20 -8.30 -5.49
C LEU A 42 4.80 -7.92 -5.97
N LEU A 43 4.61 -7.54 -7.24
CA LEU A 43 3.29 -7.19 -7.76
C LEU A 43 2.26 -8.32 -7.59
N ALA A 44 2.69 -9.59 -7.68
CA ALA A 44 1.81 -10.74 -7.48
C ALA A 44 1.29 -10.79 -6.03
N HIS A 45 2.15 -10.53 -5.05
CA HIS A 45 1.76 -10.46 -3.63
C HIS A 45 0.80 -9.29 -3.38
N LEU A 46 1.09 -8.10 -3.92
CA LEU A 46 0.22 -6.93 -3.72
C LEU A 46 -1.20 -7.20 -4.25
N LYS A 47 -1.31 -7.77 -5.47
CA LYS A 47 -2.60 -8.19 -6.05
C LYS A 47 -3.29 -9.25 -5.20
N TYR A 48 -2.55 -10.28 -4.77
CA TYR A 48 -3.08 -11.38 -3.98
C TYR A 48 -3.64 -10.89 -2.64
N ILE A 49 -2.85 -10.15 -1.88
CA ILE A 49 -3.25 -9.60 -0.57
C ILE A 49 -4.46 -8.68 -0.73
N ALA A 50 -4.45 -7.77 -1.71
CA ALA A 50 -5.54 -6.80 -1.88
C ALA A 50 -6.89 -7.45 -2.21
N VAL A 51 -6.87 -8.51 -3.04
CA VAL A 51 -8.10 -9.12 -3.58
C VAL A 51 -8.55 -10.31 -2.74
N ARG A 52 -7.62 -11.19 -2.33
CA ARG A 52 -7.92 -12.41 -1.56
C ARG A 52 -8.00 -12.15 -0.06
N LYS A 53 -7.44 -11.03 0.42
CA LYS A 53 -7.38 -10.66 1.84
C LYS A 53 -6.72 -11.72 2.72
N ASP A 54 -5.76 -12.43 2.15
CA ASP A 54 -4.93 -13.39 2.87
C ASP A 54 -3.78 -12.66 3.56
N PHE A 55 -4.01 -12.25 4.80
CA PHE A 55 -3.04 -11.45 5.57
C PHE A 55 -1.80 -12.25 5.98
N ALA A 56 -1.81 -13.57 5.86
CA ALA A 56 -0.63 -14.39 6.10
C ALA A 56 0.48 -14.18 5.05
N ASP A 57 0.14 -13.61 3.89
CA ASP A 57 1.10 -13.26 2.83
C ASP A 57 1.81 -11.91 3.07
N ILE A 58 1.26 -11.04 3.92
CA ILE A 58 1.89 -9.73 4.22
C ILE A 58 3.28 -9.90 4.86
N PRO A 59 3.48 -10.78 5.87
CA PRO A 59 4.82 -11.06 6.41
C PRO A 59 5.86 -11.54 5.38
N VAL A 60 5.43 -12.12 4.26
CA VAL A 60 6.34 -12.58 3.19
C VAL A 60 7.01 -11.39 2.51
N ILE A 61 6.26 -10.31 2.30
CA ILE A 61 6.71 -9.04 1.70
C ILE A 61 7.15 -8.00 2.73
N ALA A 62 7.17 -8.33 4.02
CA ALA A 62 7.71 -7.46 5.06
C ALA A 62 9.26 -7.51 5.06
N PRO A 63 9.95 -6.39 5.35
CA PRO A 63 11.39 -6.42 5.55
C PRO A 63 11.72 -7.23 6.81
N GLN A 64 12.88 -7.90 6.82
CA GLN A 64 13.33 -8.71 7.96
C GLN A 64 13.91 -7.85 9.09
N ASP A 65 14.48 -6.69 8.77
CA ASP A 65 15.11 -5.80 9.73
C ASP A 65 14.06 -4.97 10.48
N LEU A 66 13.99 -5.18 11.81
CA LEU A 66 13.08 -4.45 12.69
C LEU A 66 13.47 -2.97 12.83
N ALA A 67 14.74 -2.60 12.65
CA ALA A 67 15.20 -1.22 12.83
C ALA A 67 14.56 -0.25 11.83
N GLY A 68 14.27 -0.70 10.61
CA GLY A 68 13.54 0.08 9.59
C GLY A 68 12.02 -0.03 9.71
N LEU A 69 11.53 -1.13 10.29
CA LEU A 69 10.12 -1.50 10.27
C LEU A 69 9.23 -0.46 10.94
N TYR A 70 9.71 0.21 11.99
CA TYR A 70 8.97 1.30 12.65
C TYR A 70 8.77 2.50 11.73
N GLY A 71 9.83 2.94 11.05
CA GLY A 71 9.74 4.03 10.07
C GLY A 71 8.78 3.69 8.93
N ASN A 72 8.78 2.44 8.46
CA ASN A 72 7.86 1.98 7.42
C ASN A 72 6.41 1.97 7.92
N ALA A 73 6.15 1.38 9.09
CA ALA A 73 4.81 1.34 9.69
C ALA A 73 4.27 2.75 9.96
N TRP A 74 5.10 3.64 10.53
CA TRP A 74 4.76 5.04 10.75
C TRP A 74 4.34 5.73 9.44
N TRP A 75 5.16 5.56 8.40
CA TRP A 75 4.86 6.13 7.08
C TRP A 75 3.55 5.58 6.51
N PHE A 76 3.35 4.27 6.56
CA PHE A 76 2.15 3.65 5.99
C PHE A 76 0.88 4.12 6.68
N HIS A 77 0.89 4.21 8.00
CA HIS A 77 -0.28 4.70 8.74
C HIS A 77 -0.56 6.16 8.46
N ASN A 78 0.47 7.03 8.51
CA ASN A 78 0.30 8.44 8.23
C ASN A 78 -0.23 8.67 6.80
N HIS A 79 0.37 8.02 5.81
CA HIS A 79 -0.04 8.13 4.42
C HIS A 79 -1.45 7.56 4.19
N ALA A 80 -1.78 6.41 4.77
CA ALA A 80 -3.13 5.84 4.69
C ALA A 80 -4.18 6.77 5.33
N GLY A 81 -3.85 7.39 6.46
CA GLY A 81 -4.70 8.36 7.15
C GLY A 81 -4.97 9.61 6.32
N GLN A 82 -3.95 10.13 5.63
CA GLN A 82 -4.07 11.25 4.69
C GLN A 82 -4.94 10.90 3.47
N MET A 83 -4.90 9.63 3.04
CA MET A 83 -5.69 9.13 1.91
C MET A 83 -7.11 8.70 2.29
N ASP A 84 -7.52 8.90 3.55
CA ASP A 84 -8.83 8.50 4.08
C ASP A 84 -9.08 6.98 3.96
N LEU A 85 -8.02 6.18 4.12
CA LEU A 85 -8.06 4.72 4.04
C LEU A 85 -8.15 4.13 5.45
N THR A 86 -9.27 3.51 5.77
CA THR A 86 -9.58 2.99 7.11
C THR A 86 -9.52 1.46 7.16
N LEU A 87 -9.44 0.89 8.35
CA LEU A 87 -9.64 -0.55 8.59
C LEU A 87 -10.99 -0.78 9.25
N THR A 88 -11.64 -1.90 8.94
CA THR A 88 -12.77 -2.36 9.76
C THR A 88 -12.28 -3.01 11.06
N ALA A 89 -13.18 -3.26 12.01
CA ALA A 89 -12.83 -3.95 13.25
C ALA A 89 -12.34 -5.38 12.97
N GLU A 90 -12.95 -6.06 12.01
CA GLU A 90 -12.57 -7.42 11.58
C GLU A 90 -11.18 -7.42 10.96
N GLU A 91 -10.85 -6.42 10.13
CA GLU A 91 -9.53 -6.30 9.52
C GLU A 91 -8.46 -6.03 10.59
N ILE A 92 -8.71 -5.13 11.54
CA ILE A 92 -7.80 -4.84 12.67
C ILE A 92 -7.48 -6.12 13.45
N LYS A 93 -8.53 -6.89 13.79
CA LYS A 93 -8.39 -8.14 14.53
C LYS A 93 -7.60 -9.18 13.74
N ALA A 94 -7.93 -9.35 12.46
CA ALA A 94 -7.25 -10.32 11.59
C ALA A 94 -5.78 -9.97 11.34
N LEU A 95 -5.40 -8.70 11.46
CA LEU A 95 -4.02 -8.22 11.38
C LEU A 95 -3.28 -8.26 12.73
N GLY A 96 -3.97 -8.61 13.82
CA GLY A 96 -3.43 -8.65 15.17
C GLY A 96 -3.13 -7.27 15.77
N ALA A 97 -3.83 -6.23 15.30
CA ALA A 97 -3.58 -4.84 15.68
C ALA A 97 -4.58 -4.29 16.73
N ASP A 98 -5.29 -5.17 17.45
CA ASP A 98 -6.31 -4.79 18.42
C ASP A 98 -5.79 -3.87 19.53
N GLU A 99 -4.59 -4.15 20.04
CA GLU A 99 -3.97 -3.34 21.10
C GLU A 99 -3.70 -1.91 20.64
N ALA A 100 -3.46 -1.69 19.34
CA ALA A 100 -3.31 -0.33 18.80
C ALA A 100 -4.62 0.48 18.85
N VAL A 101 -5.78 -0.18 18.87
CA VAL A 101 -7.07 0.46 19.14
C VAL A 101 -7.16 0.85 20.62
N THR A 102 -6.79 -0.05 21.53
CA THR A 102 -6.74 0.24 22.97
C THR A 102 -5.81 1.41 23.29
N LEU A 103 -4.70 1.53 22.55
CA LEU A 103 -3.73 2.61 22.69
C LEU A 103 -4.15 3.91 21.97
N GLY A 104 -5.24 3.91 21.18
CA GLY A 104 -5.76 5.09 20.49
C GLY A 104 -5.06 5.46 19.18
N TYR A 105 -4.25 4.56 18.60
CA TYR A 105 -3.50 4.81 17.36
C TYR A 105 -4.22 4.26 16.11
N LEU A 106 -5.19 3.37 16.30
CA LEU A 106 -6.15 2.94 15.30
C LEU A 106 -7.57 3.11 15.82
N ALA A 107 -8.51 3.40 14.92
CA ALA A 107 -9.93 3.41 15.21
C ALA A 107 -10.68 2.77 14.02
N PRO A 108 -11.52 1.74 14.26
CA PRO A 108 -12.29 1.09 13.19
C PRO A 108 -13.13 2.10 12.39
N GLY A 109 -12.99 2.09 11.07
CA GLY A 109 -13.75 2.95 10.16
C GLY A 109 -13.38 4.43 10.22
N VAL A 110 -12.33 4.80 10.95
CA VAL A 110 -11.94 6.20 11.18
C VAL A 110 -10.53 6.45 10.65
N SER A 111 -10.34 7.58 9.98
CA SER A 111 -9.04 8.09 9.54
C SER A 111 -8.86 9.53 10.00
N MET A 112 -7.62 10.01 10.07
CA MET A 112 -7.32 11.42 10.33
C MET A 112 -8.02 12.35 9.33
N ALA A 113 -7.97 12.06 8.02
CA ALA A 113 -8.60 12.91 7.00
C ALA A 113 -10.14 12.91 7.10
N GLY A 114 -10.75 11.75 7.35
CA GLY A 114 -12.20 11.61 7.52
C GLY A 114 -12.71 12.36 8.76
N MET A 115 -11.95 12.33 9.86
CA MET A 115 -12.27 13.11 11.06
C MET A 115 -12.14 14.61 10.84
N GLN A 116 -11.06 15.07 10.21
CA GLN A 116 -10.90 16.49 9.90
C GLN A 116 -12.08 16.99 9.04
N ALA A 117 -12.46 16.23 8.01
CA ALA A 117 -13.61 16.55 7.18
C ALA A 117 -14.94 16.55 7.96
N ALA A 118 -15.09 15.71 8.98
CA ALA A 118 -16.26 15.73 9.87
C ALA A 118 -16.24 16.98 10.77
N MET A 119 -15.10 17.30 11.39
CA MET A 119 -14.94 18.48 12.24
C MET A 119 -15.16 19.78 11.47
N ASP A 120 -14.66 19.90 10.23
CA ASP A 120 -14.85 21.07 9.38
C ASP A 120 -16.33 21.29 9.04
N LYS A 121 -17.09 20.21 8.83
CA LYS A 121 -18.55 20.27 8.64
C LYS A 121 -19.29 20.67 9.91
N LEU A 122 -18.76 20.25 11.07
CA LEU A 122 -19.35 20.55 12.37
C LEU A 122 -19.04 21.98 12.83
N SER A 123 -17.86 22.53 12.56
CA SER A 123 -17.52 23.92 12.90
C SER A 123 -18.22 24.94 12.00
N ALA A 124 -18.58 24.54 10.77
CA ALA A 124 -19.35 25.34 9.83
C ALA A 124 -20.85 25.50 10.20
N LYS A 125 -21.33 24.79 11.23
CA LYS A 125 -22.68 24.92 11.80
C LYS A 125 -22.49 25.11 13.31
N GLN A 126 -23.11 26.08 13.99
CA GLN A 126 -23.07 26.06 15.46
C GLN A 126 -23.66 24.72 15.95
N ILE A 127 -22.88 23.87 16.64
CA ILE A 127 -23.33 22.51 17.02
C ILE A 127 -23.02 22.17 18.50
N PRO A 128 -23.97 21.49 19.18
CA PRO A 128 -23.86 20.89 20.52
C PRO A 128 -22.82 19.75 20.65
N SER A 129 -22.66 19.21 21.87
CA SER A 129 -21.61 18.27 22.30
C SER A 129 -21.37 17.07 21.39
N LEU A 130 -20.09 16.64 21.31
CA LEU A 130 -19.62 15.44 20.58
C LEU A 130 -20.43 14.17 20.96
N PRO A 131 -20.67 13.25 20.01
CA PRO A 131 -21.28 11.94 20.28
C PRO A 131 -20.50 11.16 21.36
N ASP A 132 -21.19 10.41 22.22
CA ASP A 132 -20.58 9.67 23.34
C ASP A 132 -19.46 8.70 22.92
N ALA A 133 -19.57 8.11 21.72
CA ALA A 133 -18.53 7.23 21.15
C ALA A 133 -17.20 7.95 20.81
N MET A 134 -17.18 9.29 20.83
CA MET A 134 -15.99 10.11 20.58
C MET A 134 -15.50 10.86 21.83
N GLN A 135 -16.14 10.66 22.99
CA GLN A 135 -15.64 11.21 24.25
C GLN A 135 -14.45 10.38 24.76
N GLY A 136 -13.29 11.01 24.94
CA GLY A 136 -12.10 10.39 25.52
C GLY A 136 -11.08 9.79 24.54
N VAL A 137 -11.39 9.74 23.24
CA VAL A 137 -10.38 9.42 22.21
C VAL A 137 -9.60 10.71 21.90
N ASP A 138 -8.28 10.70 22.06
CA ASP A 138 -7.43 11.76 21.52
C ASP A 138 -7.31 11.57 20.00
N LEU A 139 -8.36 11.97 19.30
CA LEU A 139 -8.54 11.79 17.86
C LEU A 139 -7.44 12.49 17.03
N LEU A 140 -6.63 13.37 17.63
CA LEU A 140 -5.48 14.00 16.99
C LEU A 140 -4.31 13.03 16.75
N LYS A 141 -4.37 11.82 17.32
CA LYS A 141 -3.32 10.79 17.25
C LYS A 141 -3.67 9.56 16.41
N VAL A 142 -4.91 9.44 15.92
CA VAL A 142 -5.27 8.37 14.99
C VAL A 142 -4.36 8.46 13.77
N ASP A 143 -3.87 7.30 13.30
CA ASP A 143 -2.92 7.17 12.18
C ASP A 143 -1.50 7.69 12.44
N LYS A 144 -1.22 8.28 13.61
CA LYS A 144 0.12 8.78 13.98
C LYS A 144 0.74 7.88 15.04
N LEU A 145 1.63 6.97 14.65
CA LEU A 145 2.36 6.14 15.62
C LEU A 145 3.14 7.00 16.63
N PRO A 146 3.23 6.58 17.90
CA PRO A 146 3.81 7.37 18.99
C PRO A 146 5.30 7.68 18.80
N GLY A 147 5.72 8.93 18.90
CA GLY A 147 7.14 9.23 19.07
C GLY A 147 7.68 8.75 20.43
N GLU A 148 8.94 8.32 20.49
CA GLU A 148 9.62 7.92 21.74
C GLU A 148 9.52 9.00 22.82
N LYS A 149 9.71 10.27 22.43
CA LYS A 149 9.64 11.41 23.36
C LYS A 149 8.21 11.77 23.79
N GLU A 150 7.23 11.49 22.94
CA GLU A 150 5.83 11.89 23.15
C GLU A 150 5.11 10.91 24.08
N ASN A 151 5.33 9.61 23.88
CA ASN A 151 4.75 8.56 24.71
C ASN A 151 5.69 7.35 24.77
N PRO A 152 6.69 7.34 25.67
CA PRO A 152 7.71 6.29 25.73
C PRO A 152 7.13 4.89 25.92
N LYS A 153 6.07 4.75 26.73
CA LYS A 153 5.43 3.45 26.99
C LYS A 153 4.70 2.93 25.75
N ALA A 154 3.93 3.79 25.08
CA ALA A 154 3.27 3.40 23.84
C ALA A 154 4.30 3.14 22.74
N PHE A 155 5.36 3.95 22.62
CA PHE A 155 6.45 3.72 21.69
C PHE A 155 7.14 2.37 21.93
N ALA A 156 7.47 2.02 23.17
CA ALA A 156 8.08 0.72 23.49
C ALA A 156 7.16 -0.46 23.12
N THR A 157 5.85 -0.31 23.34
CA THR A 157 4.85 -1.32 22.95
C THR A 157 4.73 -1.41 21.43
N MET A 158 4.71 -0.26 20.74
CA MET A 158 4.61 -0.14 19.29
C MET A 158 5.86 -0.67 18.58
N ASN A 159 7.04 -0.37 19.11
CA ASN A 159 8.34 -0.75 18.58
C ASN A 159 8.80 -2.15 19.05
N GLY A 160 7.96 -2.84 19.84
CA GLY A 160 8.16 -4.20 20.29
C GLY A 160 7.09 -5.13 19.71
N PRO A 161 6.17 -5.66 20.55
CA PRO A 161 5.21 -6.68 20.14
C PRO A 161 4.26 -6.24 19.01
N LEU A 162 3.92 -4.95 18.93
CA LEU A 162 2.97 -4.45 17.92
C LEU A 162 3.61 -4.01 16.60
N LEU A 163 4.93 -4.04 16.49
CA LEU A 163 5.60 -3.47 15.33
C LEU A 163 5.21 -4.15 14.01
N ARG A 164 5.18 -5.49 14.02
CA ARG A 164 4.75 -6.29 12.87
C ARG A 164 3.26 -6.14 12.58
N PRO A 165 2.34 -6.28 13.55
CA PRO A 165 0.93 -5.96 13.34
C PRO A 165 0.69 -4.58 12.72
N MET A 166 1.40 -3.55 13.19
CA MET A 166 1.24 -2.19 12.65
C MET A 166 1.82 -2.05 11.25
N TYR A 167 2.99 -2.64 10.97
CA TYR A 167 3.47 -2.69 9.59
C TYR A 167 2.42 -3.36 8.68
N ASN A 168 1.88 -4.51 9.09
CA ASN A 168 0.91 -5.27 8.30
C ASN A 168 -0.40 -4.49 8.10
N ALA A 169 -0.88 -3.83 9.14
CA ALA A 169 -2.06 -3.00 9.09
C ALA A 169 -1.87 -1.79 8.18
N GLY A 170 -0.73 -1.10 8.29
CA GLY A 170 -0.39 0.04 7.46
C GLY A 170 -0.32 -0.32 5.97
N ILE A 171 0.42 -1.39 5.62
CA ILE A 171 0.55 -1.80 4.21
C ILE A 171 -0.81 -2.23 3.63
N TYR A 172 -1.60 -3.03 4.36
CA TYR A 172 -2.91 -3.45 3.86
C TYR A 172 -3.89 -2.28 3.67
N ARG A 173 -3.87 -1.27 4.57
CA ARG A 173 -4.63 -0.03 4.37
C ARG A 173 -4.26 0.66 3.07
N LEU A 174 -2.99 0.68 2.72
CA LEU A 174 -2.58 1.26 1.45
C LEU A 174 -3.06 0.38 0.29
N LEU A 175 -2.92 -0.95 0.35
CA LEU A 175 -3.36 -1.82 -0.75
C LEU A 175 -4.87 -1.71 -1.04
N LYS A 176 -5.72 -1.57 -0.01
CA LYS A 176 -7.17 -1.45 -0.21
C LYS A 176 -7.61 -0.15 -0.90
N GLY A 177 -6.72 0.84 -1.00
CA GLY A 177 -7.03 2.10 -1.68
C GLY A 177 -7.16 1.95 -3.21
N VAL A 178 -6.64 0.86 -3.78
CA VAL A 178 -6.99 0.43 -5.14
C VAL A 178 -8.16 -0.55 -5.03
N PRO A 179 -9.31 -0.26 -5.67
CA PRO A 179 -10.45 -1.18 -5.68
C PRO A 179 -10.06 -2.57 -6.20
N ALA A 180 -10.65 -3.61 -5.60
CA ALA A 180 -10.34 -5.01 -5.90
C ALA A 180 -10.45 -5.33 -7.40
N GLU A 181 -11.44 -4.73 -8.06
CA GLU A 181 -11.78 -4.89 -9.47
C GLU A 181 -10.69 -4.34 -10.41
N LEU A 182 -9.89 -3.38 -9.95
CA LEU A 182 -8.87 -2.75 -10.79
C LEU A 182 -7.53 -3.49 -10.75
N TRP A 183 -7.29 -4.32 -9.72
CA TRP A 183 -6.01 -4.99 -9.52
C TRP A 183 -5.60 -5.94 -10.66
N SER A 184 -6.56 -6.47 -11.43
CA SER A 184 -6.24 -7.29 -12.61
C SER A 184 -5.56 -6.50 -13.72
N GLU A 185 -5.79 -5.19 -13.79
CA GLU A 185 -5.22 -4.28 -14.79
C GLU A 185 -4.03 -3.47 -14.27
N VAL A 186 -3.75 -3.52 -12.96
CA VAL A 186 -2.55 -2.90 -12.40
C VAL A 186 -1.31 -3.63 -12.92
N ALA A 187 -0.34 -2.85 -13.43
CA ALA A 187 0.91 -3.35 -13.98
C ALA A 187 2.11 -2.58 -13.45
N LEU A 188 3.28 -3.23 -13.42
CA LEU A 188 4.55 -2.55 -13.19
C LEU A 188 4.90 -1.73 -14.43
N MET A 189 5.01 -0.41 -14.28
CA MET A 189 5.41 0.50 -15.37
C MET A 189 6.92 0.69 -15.43
N LYS A 190 7.57 0.77 -14.26
CA LYS A 190 9.00 1.08 -14.17
C LYS A 190 9.59 0.45 -12.91
N ALA A 191 10.82 -0.05 -13.02
CA ALA A 191 11.67 -0.43 -11.90
C ALA A 191 13.04 0.24 -12.08
N THR A 192 13.53 0.94 -11.06
CA THR A 192 14.78 1.70 -11.09
C THR A 192 15.60 1.37 -9.86
N PRO A 193 16.77 0.72 -10.00
CA PRO A 193 17.69 0.52 -8.89
C PRO A 193 18.08 1.85 -8.24
N ASN A 194 18.14 1.90 -6.91
CA ASN A 194 18.57 3.09 -6.21
C ASN A 194 20.11 3.25 -6.33
N PRO A 195 20.62 4.36 -6.91
CA PRO A 195 22.05 4.53 -7.12
C PRO A 195 22.83 4.69 -5.80
N LYS A 196 22.16 5.02 -4.69
CA LYS A 196 22.76 5.19 -3.36
C LYS A 196 22.67 3.94 -2.49
N ASN A 197 21.79 2.99 -2.85
CA ASN A 197 21.61 1.75 -2.13
C ASN A 197 21.23 0.63 -3.11
N SER A 198 22.19 -0.21 -3.47
CA SER A 198 21.99 -1.31 -4.44
C SER A 198 20.98 -2.37 -3.99
N LEU A 199 20.60 -2.38 -2.71
CA LEU A 199 19.57 -3.28 -2.19
C LEU A 199 18.16 -2.76 -2.45
N GLU A 200 18.00 -1.51 -2.88
CA GLU A 200 16.70 -0.87 -3.07
C GLU A 200 16.38 -0.69 -4.55
N THR A 201 15.11 -0.90 -4.89
CA THR A 201 14.57 -0.67 -6.23
C THR A 201 13.27 0.12 -6.09
N ALA A 202 13.24 1.32 -6.64
CA ALA A 202 12.03 2.11 -6.76
C ALA A 202 11.18 1.53 -7.91
N MET A 203 9.89 1.32 -7.65
CA MET A 203 8.94 0.77 -8.61
C MET A 203 7.74 1.69 -8.74
N VAL A 204 7.23 1.79 -9.96
CA VAL A 204 6.00 2.55 -10.25
C VAL A 204 4.98 1.57 -10.80
N LEU A 205 3.85 1.46 -10.10
CA LEU A 205 2.69 0.72 -10.56
C LEU A 205 1.73 1.67 -11.28
N GLY A 206 1.12 1.17 -12.34
CA GLY A 206 0.16 1.92 -13.13
C GLY A 206 -1.11 1.15 -13.43
N PHE A 207 -2.14 1.93 -13.76
CA PHE A 207 -3.43 1.46 -14.22
C PHE A 207 -3.80 2.26 -15.46
N GLN A 208 -4.20 1.58 -16.54
CA GLN A 208 -4.53 2.20 -17.83
C GLN A 208 -3.44 3.16 -18.34
N GLY A 209 -2.17 2.76 -18.22
CA GLY A 209 -1.00 3.54 -18.67
C GLY A 209 -0.68 4.77 -17.81
N LYS A 210 -1.38 4.99 -16.69
CA LYS A 210 -1.12 6.10 -15.77
C LYS A 210 -0.50 5.58 -14.47
N PRO A 211 0.53 6.25 -13.93
CA PRO A 211 1.12 5.87 -12.65
C PRO A 211 0.13 6.15 -11.51
N ILE A 212 -0.03 5.20 -10.59
CA ILE A 212 -0.97 5.30 -9.46
C ILE A 212 -0.29 5.13 -8.10
N ILE A 213 0.78 4.33 -8.03
CA ILE A 213 1.51 4.03 -6.81
C ILE A 213 3.01 4.04 -7.14
N GLU A 214 3.79 4.74 -6.33
CA GLU A 214 5.23 4.53 -6.21
C GLU A 214 5.50 3.65 -4.98
N LEU A 215 6.43 2.72 -5.08
CA LEU A 215 6.83 1.89 -3.96
C LEU A 215 8.31 1.55 -4.03
N THR A 216 8.92 1.26 -2.88
CA THR A 216 10.32 0.83 -2.82
C THR A 216 10.41 -0.60 -2.33
N ALA A 217 10.97 -1.45 -3.18
CA ALA A 217 11.38 -2.80 -2.83
C ALA A 217 12.78 -2.78 -2.23
N ARG A 218 13.02 -3.56 -1.18
CA ARG A 218 14.34 -3.77 -0.60
C ARG A 218 14.66 -5.25 -0.52
N GLN A 219 15.86 -5.63 -0.98
CA GLN A 219 16.37 -6.98 -0.84
C GLN A 219 16.67 -7.25 0.64
N LYS A 220 16.16 -8.38 1.15
CA LYS A 220 16.37 -8.90 2.50
C LYS A 220 17.64 -9.76 2.56
N ALA A 221 18.04 -10.16 3.76
CA ALA A 221 19.24 -10.97 3.97
C ALA A 221 19.17 -12.33 3.24
N ASP A 222 17.97 -12.93 3.19
CA ASP A 222 17.67 -14.19 2.48
C ASP A 222 17.54 -14.07 0.96
N LYS A 223 17.92 -12.91 0.39
CA LYS A 223 17.84 -12.59 -1.04
C LYS A 223 16.43 -12.55 -1.63
N THR A 224 15.40 -12.54 -0.79
CA THR A 224 14.04 -12.19 -1.24
C THR A 224 13.77 -10.69 -1.05
N TYR A 225 12.72 -10.17 -1.66
CA TYR A 225 12.38 -8.75 -1.59
C TYR A 225 11.20 -8.50 -0.64
N GLY A 226 11.20 -7.32 -0.02
CA GLY A 226 10.09 -6.80 0.77
C GLY A 226 9.84 -5.31 0.49
N ILE A 227 8.74 -4.78 0.98
CA ILE A 227 8.30 -3.40 0.74
C ILE A 227 8.72 -2.51 1.92
N ILE A 228 9.39 -1.40 1.63
CA ILE A 228 9.76 -0.41 2.67
C ILE A 228 9.08 0.94 2.47
N TYR A 229 8.42 1.15 1.34
CA TYR A 229 7.77 2.42 1.03
C TYR A 229 6.64 2.18 0.05
N ILE A 230 5.51 2.87 0.24
CA ILE A 230 4.39 2.95 -0.69
C ILE A 230 3.89 4.39 -0.62
N HIS A 231 3.67 5.01 -1.78
CA HIS A 231 3.12 6.33 -1.91
C HIS A 231 2.11 6.36 -3.05
N TYR A 232 0.99 7.02 -2.81
CA TYR A 232 -0.07 7.18 -3.80
C TYR A 232 0.23 8.40 -4.65
N LEU A 233 0.33 8.18 -5.96
CA LEU A 233 0.46 9.25 -6.95
C LEU A 233 -0.92 9.79 -7.38
N VAL A 234 -1.97 9.02 -7.11
CA VAL A 234 -3.37 9.36 -7.37
C VAL A 234 -4.20 9.08 -6.12
N GLN A 235 -5.14 9.97 -5.82
CA GLN A 235 -6.07 9.79 -4.69
C GLN A 235 -6.93 8.52 -4.87
N PRO A 236 -7.06 7.65 -3.86
CA PRO A 236 -7.92 6.46 -3.91
C PRO A 236 -9.36 6.73 -4.36
N LYS A 237 -9.94 7.86 -3.93
CA LYS A 237 -11.28 8.30 -4.34
C LYS A 237 -11.40 8.54 -5.85
N ALA A 238 -10.31 8.87 -6.54
CA ALA A 238 -10.31 8.99 -8.00
C ALA A 238 -10.27 7.61 -8.67
N LEU A 239 -9.53 6.65 -8.11
CA LEU A 239 -9.51 5.26 -8.59
C LEU A 239 -10.87 4.58 -8.41
N ALA A 240 -11.57 4.84 -7.30
CA ALA A 240 -12.91 4.30 -7.07
C ALA A 240 -13.93 4.69 -8.16
N LYS A 241 -13.75 5.86 -8.81
CA LYS A 241 -14.60 6.31 -9.92
C LYS A 241 -14.34 5.58 -11.24
N ALA A 242 -13.22 4.87 -11.35
CA ALA A 242 -12.87 4.08 -12.53
C ALA A 242 -13.45 2.66 -12.48
N VAL A 243 -14.07 2.25 -11.36
CA VAL A 243 -14.76 0.97 -11.26
C VAL A 243 -16.05 1.03 -12.08
N PRO A 244 -16.26 0.13 -13.07
CA PRO A 244 -17.51 0.06 -13.81
C PRO A 244 -18.69 -0.19 -12.86
N PRO A 245 -19.89 0.35 -13.14
CA PRO A 245 -21.07 0.03 -12.34
C PRO A 245 -21.33 -1.49 -12.38
N ALA A 246 -21.64 -2.07 -11.23
CA ALA A 246 -22.02 -3.47 -11.13
C ALA A 246 -23.21 -3.73 -12.07
N LYS A 247 -23.07 -4.75 -12.93
CA LYS A 247 -24.12 -5.20 -13.85
C LYS A 247 -25.13 -6.08 -13.13
#